data_AF-A0A2N3AWY5-F1
#
_entry.id   AF-A0A2N3AWY5-F1
#
_cell.length_a   1.000
_cell.length_b   1.000
_cell.length_c   1.000
_cell.angle_alpha   90.00
_cell.angle_beta   90.00
_cell.angle_gamma   90.00
#
_symmetry.space_group_name_H-M   'P 1'
#
loop_
_entity.id
_entity.type
_entity.pdbx_description
1 polymer ?
#
loop_
_entity_poly.entity_id
_entity_poly.type
_entity_poly.pdbx_seq_one_letter_code
_entity_poly.pdbx_strand_id
1 'polypeptide(L)'
;MTYTINRMFPDAGIDDVDARARKALTDHGFGILTEIDVKATMKKKLDVEMPAYRILGACNPKMAHQAIGIEPRVGAMLPCNVILREVDGGVEVSAIDPVASMQAIENAELTAVAG
;
A
#
# COMPACT_ATOMS: atom_id res chain seq x y z
N MET A 1 -8.63 11.60 -11.57
CA MET A 1 -8.44 11.49 -10.11
C MET A 1 -7.26 10.58 -9.89
N THR A 2 -6.30 11.02 -9.08
CA THR A 2 -5.18 10.18 -8.64
C THR A 2 -5.70 9.21 -7.57
N TYR A 3 -5.40 7.92 -7.69
CA TYR A 3 -5.83 6.89 -6.72
C TYR A 3 -4.70 6.52 -5.74
N THR A 4 -3.57 7.21 -5.82
CA THR A 4 -2.40 7.01 -4.96
C THR A 4 -1.81 8.34 -4.51
N ILE A 5 -1.16 8.29 -3.36
CA ILE A 5 -0.32 9.34 -2.79
C ILE A 5 1.13 8.92 -3.02
N ASN A 6 1.85 9.67 -3.85
CA ASN A 6 3.18 9.28 -4.34
C ASN A 6 4.27 10.14 -3.69
N ARG A 7 5.42 9.53 -3.39
CA ARG A 7 6.64 10.20 -2.94
C ARG A 7 7.85 9.60 -3.63
N MET A 8 8.68 10.47 -4.19
CA MET A 8 9.93 10.10 -4.83
C MET A 8 11.12 10.23 -3.87
N PHE A 9 11.97 9.22 -3.82
CA PHE A 9 13.24 9.19 -3.09
C PHE A 9 14.40 9.07 -4.09
N PRO A 10 14.99 10.20 -4.52
CA PRO A 10 16.09 10.18 -5.46
C PRO A 10 17.35 9.57 -4.84
N ASP A 11 18.14 8.89 -5.66
CA ASP A 11 19.46 8.32 -5.31
C ASP A 11 19.43 7.39 -4.07
N ALA A 12 18.29 6.74 -3.82
CA ALA A 12 18.08 5.82 -2.70
C ALA A 12 17.86 4.37 -3.18
N GLY A 13 18.30 3.41 -2.37
CA GLY A 13 18.05 1.98 -2.60
C GLY A 13 16.72 1.53 -2.02
N ILE A 14 16.08 0.54 -2.63
CA ILE A 14 14.74 0.08 -2.23
C ILE A 14 14.66 -0.40 -0.79
N ASP A 15 15.71 -1.05 -0.26
CA ASP A 15 15.70 -1.56 1.11
C ASP A 15 15.79 -0.44 2.17
N ASP A 16 16.50 0.67 1.89
CA ASP A 16 16.49 1.86 2.77
C ASP A 16 15.10 2.50 2.79
N VAL A 17 14.51 2.67 1.60
CA VAL A 17 13.19 3.26 1.46
C VAL A 17 12.11 2.37 2.08
N ASP A 18 12.23 1.04 1.99
CA ASP A 18 11.36 0.08 2.67
C ASP A 18 11.43 0.23 4.19
N ALA A 19 12.65 0.26 4.76
CA ALA A 19 12.83 0.47 6.20
C ALA A 19 12.19 1.79 6.67
N ARG A 20 12.38 2.87 5.91
CA ARG A 20 11.79 4.19 6.20
C ARG A 20 10.27 4.20 6.07
N ALA A 21 9.73 3.56 5.04
CA ALA A 21 8.29 3.45 4.82
C ALA A 21 7.61 2.67 5.95
N ARG A 22 8.17 1.51 6.34
CA ARG A 22 7.66 0.70 7.45
C ARG A 22 7.71 1.45 8.77
N LYS A 23 8.80 2.17 9.02
CA LYS A 23 8.93 3.00 10.22
C LYS A 23 7.85 4.08 10.25
N ALA A 24 7.67 4.83 9.17
CA ALA A 24 6.64 5.87 9.08
C ALA A 24 5.23 5.30 9.29
N LEU A 25 4.91 4.18 8.64
CA LEU A 25 3.62 3.50 8.83
C LEU A 25 3.41 3.11 10.30
N THR A 26 4.43 2.50 10.93
CA THR A 26 4.38 2.09 12.34
C THR A 26 4.21 3.28 13.28
N ASP A 27 4.96 4.38 13.06
CA ASP A 27 4.87 5.61 13.86
C ASP A 27 3.45 6.22 13.79
N HIS A 28 2.71 5.97 12.70
CA HIS A 28 1.32 6.39 12.50
C HIS A 28 0.28 5.30 12.82
N GLY A 29 0.69 4.21 13.48
CA GLY A 29 -0.22 3.16 13.97
C GLY A 29 -0.66 2.14 12.92
N PHE A 30 -0.01 2.10 11.75
CA PHE A 30 -0.21 1.06 10.74
C PHE A 30 0.80 -0.06 10.93
N GLY A 31 0.30 -1.30 10.95
CA GLY A 31 1.14 -2.50 10.88
C GLY A 31 1.20 -3.04 9.45
N ILE A 32 2.28 -3.77 9.12
CA ILE A 32 2.39 -4.51 7.85
C ILE A 32 1.85 -5.92 8.06
N LEU A 33 0.75 -6.26 7.40
CA LEU A 33 0.11 -7.59 7.50
C LEU A 33 0.60 -8.55 6.42
N THR A 34 0.90 -8.02 5.24
CA THR A 34 1.33 -8.80 4.09
C THR A 34 2.45 -8.08 3.36
N GLU A 35 3.28 -8.87 2.68
CA GLU A 35 4.32 -8.38 1.79
C GLU A 35 4.35 -9.29 0.56
N ILE A 36 4.46 -8.67 -0.60
CA ILE A 36 4.61 -9.36 -1.88
C ILE A 36 5.85 -8.81 -2.57
N ASP A 37 6.85 -9.68 -2.74
CA ASP A 37 7.97 -9.42 -3.63
C ASP A 37 7.56 -9.79 -5.06
N VAL A 38 7.18 -8.77 -5.84
CA VAL A 38 6.67 -8.95 -7.19
C VAL A 38 7.79 -9.38 -8.12
N LYS A 39 9.00 -8.79 -7.98
CA LYS A 39 10.18 -9.16 -8.79
C LYS A 39 10.50 -10.65 -8.63
N ALA A 40 10.63 -11.12 -7.38
CA ALA A 40 10.91 -12.53 -7.11
C ALA A 40 9.79 -13.45 -7.60
N THR A 41 8.53 -13.02 -7.46
CA THR A 41 7.38 -13.80 -7.93
C THR A 41 7.36 -13.93 -9.45
N MET A 42 7.56 -12.83 -10.18
CA MET A 42 7.57 -12.84 -11.66
C MET A 42 8.73 -13.67 -12.20
N LYS A 43 9.92 -13.54 -11.61
CA LYS A 43 11.06 -14.40 -11.96
C LYS A 43 10.76 -15.88 -11.73
N LYS A 44 10.21 -16.24 -10.57
CA LYS A 44 9.92 -17.63 -10.21
C LYS A 44 8.81 -18.26 -11.06
N LYS A 45 7.78 -17.49 -11.42
CA LYS A 45 6.57 -18.01 -12.06
C LYS A 45 6.59 -17.90 -13.58
N LEU A 46 7.25 -16.87 -14.11
CA LEU A 46 7.21 -16.53 -15.53
C LEU A 46 8.61 -16.40 -16.15
N ASP A 47 9.68 -16.52 -15.35
CA ASP A 47 11.07 -16.29 -15.78
C ASP A 47 11.34 -14.89 -16.38
N VAL A 48 10.56 -13.89 -15.94
CA VAL A 48 10.70 -12.50 -16.39
C VAL A 48 11.57 -11.71 -15.41
N GLU A 49 12.57 -11.00 -15.94
CA GLU A 49 13.35 -10.01 -15.20
C GLU A 49 12.62 -8.67 -15.14
N MET A 50 12.66 -8.02 -13.97
CA MET A 50 12.08 -6.69 -13.78
C MET A 50 12.81 -5.91 -12.67
N PRO A 51 12.71 -4.56 -12.64
CA PRO A 51 13.18 -3.74 -11.53
C PRO A 51 12.53 -4.14 -10.21
N ALA A 52 13.14 -3.77 -9.08
CA ALA A 52 12.58 -4.11 -7.78
C ALA A 52 11.18 -3.50 -7.60
N TYR A 53 10.25 -4.33 -7.14
CA TYR A 53 8.84 -3.97 -6.97
C TYR A 53 8.28 -4.77 -5.80
N ARG A 54 7.92 -4.07 -4.73
CA ARG A 54 7.39 -4.63 -3.49
C ARG A 54 6.03 -4.01 -3.18
N ILE A 55 5.08 -4.83 -2.73
CA ILE A 55 3.77 -4.37 -2.26
C ILE A 55 3.64 -4.73 -0.78
N LEU A 56 3.43 -3.73 0.06
CA LEU A 56 3.15 -3.89 1.48
C LEU A 56 1.64 -3.72 1.71
N GLY A 57 1.02 -4.65 2.42
CA GLY A 57 -0.33 -4.50 2.93
C GLY A 57 -0.32 -3.85 4.31
N ALA A 58 -0.51 -2.53 4.35
CA ALA A 58 -0.53 -1.75 5.59
C ALA A 58 -1.95 -1.65 6.16
N CYS A 59 -2.10 -1.81 7.48
CA CYS A 59 -3.41 -1.78 8.12
C CYS A 59 -3.33 -1.11 9.49
N ASN A 60 -4.26 -0.18 9.76
CA ASN A 60 -4.54 0.32 11.10
C ASN A 60 -5.72 -0.46 11.68
N PRO A 61 -5.53 -1.26 12.75
CA PRO A 61 -6.59 -2.13 13.29
C PRO A 61 -7.85 -1.38 13.74
N LYS A 62 -7.71 -0.14 14.26
CA LYS A 62 -8.86 0.66 14.71
C LYS A 62 -9.72 1.08 13.52
N MET A 63 -9.08 1.57 12.45
CA MET A 63 -9.77 1.98 11.23
C MET A 63 -10.40 0.77 10.53
N ALA A 64 -9.67 -0.34 10.41
CA ALA A 64 -10.19 -1.55 9.80
C ALA A 64 -11.41 -2.11 10.54
N HIS A 65 -11.37 -2.15 11.88
CA HIS A 65 -12.51 -2.57 12.69
C HIS A 65 -13.73 -1.67 12.49
N GLN A 66 -13.55 -0.35 12.46
CA GLN A 66 -14.63 0.61 12.18
C GLN A 66 -15.21 0.41 10.78
N ALA A 67 -14.37 0.30 9.75
CA ALA A 67 -14.80 0.11 8.37
C ALA A 67 -15.59 -1.19 8.21
N ILE A 68 -15.12 -2.30 8.77
CA ILE A 68 -15.82 -3.61 8.74
C ILE A 68 -17.16 -3.53 9.46
N GLY A 69 -17.26 -2.74 10.54
CA GLY A 69 -18.52 -2.49 11.24
C GLY A 69 -19.55 -1.73 10.40
N ILE A 70 -19.11 -0.85 9.49
CA ILE A 70 -19.98 -0.07 8.59
C ILE A 70 -20.35 -0.87 7.33
N GLU A 71 -19.37 -1.51 6.70
CA GLU A 71 -19.57 -2.40 5.55
C GLU A 71 -18.79 -3.71 5.78
N PRO A 72 -19.48 -4.81 6.13
CA PRO A 72 -18.83 -6.09 6.41
C PRO A 72 -17.96 -6.62 5.24
N ARG A 73 -18.29 -6.27 3.99
CA ARG A 73 -17.54 -6.72 2.80
C ARG A 73 -16.38 -5.81 2.42
N VAL A 74 -16.13 -4.72 3.16
CA VAL A 74 -15.02 -3.79 2.90
C VAL A 74 -13.66 -4.48 2.96
N GLY A 75 -13.56 -5.63 3.62
CA GLY A 75 -12.37 -6.47 3.65
C GLY A 75 -11.82 -6.83 2.26
N ALA A 76 -12.64 -6.82 1.21
CA ALA A 76 -12.18 -7.00 -0.17
C ALA A 76 -11.27 -5.86 -0.68
N MET A 77 -11.33 -4.69 -0.04
CA MET A 77 -10.50 -3.51 -0.35
C MET A 77 -9.37 -3.30 0.67
N LEU A 78 -9.27 -4.16 1.69
CA LEU A 78 -8.22 -4.13 2.71
C LEU A 78 -7.18 -5.23 2.44
N PRO A 79 -5.92 -5.07 2.91
CA PRO A 79 -5.35 -3.89 3.56
C PRO A 79 -5.02 -2.75 2.57
N CYS A 80 -4.61 -1.59 3.08
CA CYS A 80 -4.15 -0.48 2.24
C CYS A 80 -2.79 -0.82 1.62
N ASN A 81 -2.74 -0.93 0.29
CA ASN A 81 -1.50 -1.21 -0.43
C ASN A 81 -0.54 -0.01 -0.42
N VAL A 82 0.73 -0.28 -0.10
CA VAL A 82 1.85 0.65 -0.26
C VAL A 82 2.86 -0.01 -1.19
N ILE A 83 3.08 0.60 -2.35
CA ILE A 83 3.98 0.10 -3.39
C ILE A 83 5.33 0.78 -3.21
N LEU A 84 6.40 0.00 -3.29
CA LEU A 84 7.77 0.49 -3.43
C LEU A 84 8.31 -0.06 -4.75
N ARG A 85 8.71 0.83 -5.65
CA ARG A 85 9.27 0.43 -6.95
C ARG A 85 10.52 1.22 -7.29
N GLU A 86 11.52 0.52 -7.81
CA GLU A 86 12.65 1.16 -8.47
C GLU A 86 12.19 1.84 -9.75
N VAL A 87 12.66 3.07 -9.94
CA VAL A 87 12.47 3.88 -11.15
C VAL A 87 13.81 4.52 -11.51
N ASP A 88 13.88 5.13 -12.69
CA ASP A 88 15.09 5.84 -13.10
C ASP A 88 15.43 6.95 -12.08
N GLY A 89 16.61 6.84 -11.47
CA GLY A 89 17.10 7.81 -10.49
C GLY A 89 16.64 7.61 -9.04
N GLY A 90 15.95 6.51 -8.70
CA GLY A 90 15.66 6.20 -7.28
C GLY A 90 14.50 5.25 -7.05
N VAL A 91 13.79 5.44 -5.93
CA VAL A 91 12.62 4.63 -5.54
C VAL A 91 11.38 5.50 -5.37
N GLU A 92 10.29 5.12 -6.03
CA GLU A 92 8.97 5.72 -5.81
C GLU A 92 8.18 4.89 -4.81
N VAL A 93 7.61 5.56 -3.81
CA VAL A 93 6.63 4.99 -2.89
C VAL A 93 5.26 5.53 -3.24
N SER A 94 4.29 4.64 -3.41
CA SER A 94 2.91 5.00 -3.76
C SER A 94 1.95 4.27 -2.82
N ALA A 95 1.32 5.01 -1.92
CA ALA A 95 0.28 4.50 -1.05
C ALA A 95 -1.09 4.66 -1.73
N ILE A 96 -1.94 3.64 -1.66
CA ILE A 96 -3.33 3.78 -2.12
C ILE A 96 -4.04 4.89 -1.33
N ASP A 97 -4.78 5.74 -2.04
CA ASP A 97 -5.73 6.65 -1.39
C ASP A 97 -6.89 5.79 -0.84
N PRO A 98 -7.12 5.75 0.48
CA PRO A 98 -8.18 4.92 1.04
C PRO A 98 -9.57 5.27 0.50
N VAL A 99 -9.84 6.54 0.19
CA VAL A 99 -11.12 6.97 -0.41
C VAL A 99 -11.24 6.39 -1.82
N ALA A 100 -10.17 6.44 -2.61
CA ALA A 100 -10.17 5.84 -3.94
C ALA A 100 -10.34 4.31 -3.88
N SER A 101 -9.74 3.65 -2.88
CA SER A 101 -9.86 2.19 -2.70
C SER A 101 -11.30 1.74 -2.39
N MET A 102 -12.08 2.60 -1.74
CA MET A 102 -13.46 2.32 -1.33
C MET A 102 -14.50 2.87 -2.30
N GLN A 103 -14.10 3.60 -3.35
CA GLN A 103 -15.01 4.33 -4.25
C GLN A 103 -16.04 3.43 -4.96
N ALA A 104 -15.71 2.15 -5.18
CA ALA A 104 -16.63 1.19 -5.79
C ALA A 104 -17.72 0.67 -4.83
N ILE A 105 -17.61 0.96 -3.53
CA ILE A 105 -18.61 0.59 -2.53
C ILE A 105 -19.64 1.71 -2.44
N GLU A 106 -20.89 1.41 -2.76
CA GLU A 106 -22.02 2.35 -2.69
C GLU A 106 -22.48 2.56 -1.23
N ASN A 107 -21.59 3.03 -0.36
CA ASN A 107 -21.86 3.32 1.05
C ASN A 107 -21.18 4.62 1.50
N ALA A 108 -21.98 5.67 1.68
CA ALA A 108 -21.49 7.02 1.99
C ALA A 108 -20.80 7.14 3.37
N GLU A 109 -21.10 6.25 4.32
CA GLU A 109 -20.51 6.29 5.66
C GLU A 109 -19.04 5.84 5.67
N LEU A 110 -18.61 5.05 4.67
CA LEU A 110 -17.23 4.56 4.59
C LEU A 110 -16.22 5.68 4.30
N THR A 111 -16.60 6.68 3.50
CA THR A 111 -15.74 7.81 3.14
C THR A 111 -15.27 8.57 4.38
N ALA A 112 -16.08 8.60 5.45
CA ALA A 112 -15.74 9.28 6.69
C ALA A 112 -14.65 8.54 7.52
N VAL A 113 -14.47 7.23 7.31
CA VAL A 113 -13.44 6.41 8.00
C VAL A 113 -12.13 6.37 7.22
N ALA A 114 -12.18 6.60 5.91
CA ALA A 114 -11.03 6.59 5.00
C ALA A 114 -10.08 7.80 5.15
N GLY A 115 -10.44 8.79 5.99
CA GLY A 115 -9.75 10.07 6.16
C GLY A 115 -8.39 10.02 6.84
#